data_AF-A0AAD2VMJ2-F1
#
_entry.id   AF-A0AAD2VMJ2-F1
#
_cell.length_a   1.000
_cell.length_b   1.000
_cell.length_c   1.000
_cell.angle_alpha   90.00
_cell.angle_beta   90.00
_cell.angle_gamma   90.00
#
_symmetry.space_group_name_H-M   'P 1'
#
loop_
_entity.id
_entity.type
_entity.pdbx_description
1 polymer ?
#
loop_
_entity_poly.entity_id
_entity_poly.type
_entity_poly.pdbx_seq_one_letter_code
_entity_poly.pdbx_strand_id
1 'polypeptide(L)'
;MSDNKIEFIESRYAAFIAGLIESSPMSQAQIAKTIGYKNANNLSLIKSGKIPLPIDKVRPLALALGIEPSRLMMMVLEERQPELAAFLYKEGTAPLNEDEKQVLAAYNERFGKEKGASQKVVEAIKSL
;
A
#
# COMPACT_ATOMS: atom_id res chain seq x y z
N MET A 1 33.17 0.95 19.15
CA MET A 1 31.93 0.21 18.84
C MET A 1 30.80 1.21 19.04
N SER A 2 30.33 1.81 17.96
CA SER A 2 29.23 2.79 18.02
C SER A 2 27.92 2.03 18.18
N ASP A 3 27.28 2.20 19.33
CA ASP A 3 25.87 1.82 19.54
C ASP A 3 25.03 2.48 18.46
N ASN A 4 24.66 1.69 17.45
CA ASN A 4 23.68 2.10 16.47
C ASN A 4 22.32 2.02 17.18
N LYS A 5 21.99 3.06 17.96
CA LYS A 5 20.63 3.27 18.46
C LYS A 5 19.72 3.28 17.25
N ILE A 6 18.97 2.20 17.06
CA ILE A 6 17.87 2.15 16.10
C ILE A 6 16.90 3.22 16.57
N GLU A 7 16.94 4.38 15.93
CA GLU A 7 15.95 5.43 16.11
C GLU A 7 14.62 4.83 15.64
N PHE A 8 13.70 4.58 16.57
CA PHE A 8 12.36 4.10 16.24
C PHE A 8 11.64 5.24 15.53
N ILE A 9 11.78 5.30 14.20
CA ILE A 9 10.87 6.06 13.36
C ILE A 9 9.49 5.41 13.58
N GLU A 10 8.51 6.19 14.04
CA GLU A 10 7.14 5.70 14.13
C GLU A 10 6.70 5.21 12.75
N SER A 11 6.50 3.90 12.64
CA SER A 11 6.14 3.27 11.38
C SER A 11 4.74 3.71 10.96
N ARG A 12 4.65 4.49 9.88
CA ARG A 12 3.40 5.05 9.37
C ARG A 12 2.47 3.93 8.90
N TYR A 13 3.01 2.91 8.23
CA TYR A 13 2.19 1.77 7.83
C TYR A 13 1.78 0.91 9.03
N ALA A 14 2.62 0.78 10.07
CA ALA A 14 2.23 0.05 11.28
C ALA A 14 1.09 0.75 12.03
N ALA A 15 1.18 2.07 12.21
CA ALA A 15 0.12 2.88 12.82
C ALA A 15 -1.19 2.79 12.02
N PHE A 16 -1.10 2.84 10.68
CA PHE A 16 -2.24 2.65 9.80
C PHE A 16 -2.88 1.27 9.96
N ILE A 17 -2.09 0.19 9.98
CA ILE A 17 -2.57 -1.16 10.25
C ILE A 17 -3.20 -1.25 11.65
N ALA A 18 -2.61 -0.60 12.66
CA ALA A 18 -3.14 -0.62 14.02
C ALA A 18 -4.55 -0.04 14.09
N GLY A 19 -4.78 1.13 13.47
CA GLY A 19 -6.11 1.73 13.39
C GLY A 19 -7.13 0.90 12.60
N LEU A 20 -6.70 0.24 11.53
CA LEU A 20 -7.56 -0.67 10.77
C LEU A 20 -7.94 -1.93 11.55
N ILE A 21 -7.01 -2.50 12.32
CA ILE A 21 -7.30 -3.64 13.20
C ILE A 21 -8.29 -3.22 14.30
N GLU A 22 -8.12 -2.02 14.86
CA GLU A 22 -8.99 -1.51 15.93
C GLU A 22 -10.42 -1.22 15.45
N SER A 23 -10.56 -0.72 14.23
CA SER A 23 -11.87 -0.47 13.59
C SER A 23 -12.46 -1.71 12.88
N SER A 24 -11.72 -2.81 12.82
CA SER A 24 -12.17 -4.03 12.14
C SER A 24 -13.28 -4.72 12.93
N PRO A 25 -14.32 -5.25 12.26
CA PRO A 25 -15.26 -6.17 12.90
C PRO A 25 -14.61 -7.52 13.25
N MET A 26 -13.42 -7.82 12.72
CA MET A 26 -12.67 -9.04 13.02
C MET A 26 -11.72 -8.82 14.19
N SER A 27 -11.70 -9.77 15.13
CA SER A 27 -10.66 -9.78 16.15
C SER A 27 -9.28 -9.97 15.53
N GLN A 28 -8.25 -9.46 16.22
CA GLN A 28 -6.86 -9.64 15.81
C GLN A 28 -6.47 -11.12 15.61
N ALA A 29 -7.03 -12.03 16.40
CA ALA A 29 -6.80 -13.48 16.25
C ALA A 29 -7.43 -14.03 14.96
N GLN A 30 -8.63 -13.58 14.60
CA GLN A 30 -9.26 -13.95 13.33
C GLN A 30 -8.47 -13.41 12.13
N ILE A 31 -8.00 -12.15 12.20
CA ILE A 31 -7.17 -11.55 11.15
C ILE A 31 -5.88 -12.36 10.99
N ALA A 32 -5.17 -12.63 12.09
CA ALA A 32 -3.94 -13.42 12.09
C ALA A 32 -4.15 -14.81 11.45
N LYS A 33 -5.23 -15.51 11.79
CA LYS A 33 -5.58 -16.80 11.18
C LYS A 33 -5.84 -16.67 9.68
N THR A 34 -6.58 -15.62 9.28
CA THR A 34 -6.94 -15.34 7.87
C THR A 34 -5.71 -15.13 7.00
N ILE A 35 -4.68 -14.46 7.53
CA ILE A 35 -3.42 -14.22 6.82
C ILE A 35 -2.38 -15.35 6.98
N GLY A 36 -2.77 -16.46 7.59
CA GLY A 36 -1.95 -17.67 7.71
C GLY A 36 -0.94 -17.66 8.86
N TYR A 37 -1.14 -16.84 9.89
CA TYR A 37 -0.42 -16.97 11.15
C TYR A 37 -1.12 -17.93 12.11
N LYS A 38 -0.33 -18.68 12.89
CA LYS A 38 -0.85 -19.61 13.92
C LYS A 38 -1.52 -18.88 15.09
N ASN A 39 -1.05 -17.68 15.42
CA ASN A 39 -1.53 -16.86 16.53
C ASN A 39 -1.35 -15.37 16.22
N ALA A 40 -1.88 -14.52 17.09
CA ALA A 40 -1.90 -13.07 16.93
C ALA A 40 -0.56 -12.37 17.25
N ASN A 41 0.48 -13.08 17.72
CA ASN A 41 1.71 -12.47 18.22
C ASN A 41 2.46 -11.69 17.15
N ASN A 42 2.63 -12.28 15.96
CA ASN A 42 3.27 -11.58 14.84
C ASN A 42 2.51 -10.31 14.47
N LEU A 43 1.18 -10.38 14.45
CA LEU A 43 0.35 -9.22 14.14
C LEU A 43 0.47 -8.11 15.20
N SER A 44 0.61 -8.47 16.49
CA SER A 44 0.91 -7.52 17.57
C SER A 44 2.26 -6.82 17.38
N LEU A 45 3.29 -7.57 16.97
CA LEU A 45 4.62 -7.03 16.73
C LEU A 45 4.65 -6.13 15.48
N ILE A 46 3.92 -6.51 14.42
CA ILE A 46 3.80 -5.72 13.19
C ILE A 46 3.10 -4.39 13.47
N LYS A 47 1.92 -4.39 14.10
CA LYS A 47 1.15 -3.16 14.34
C LYS A 47 1.82 -2.20 15.33
N SER A 48 2.76 -2.69 16.14
CA SER A 48 3.59 -1.87 17.02
C SER A 48 4.92 -1.45 16.39
N GLY A 49 5.16 -1.78 15.11
CA GLY A 49 6.38 -1.44 14.39
C GLY A 49 7.64 -2.19 14.85
N LYS A 50 7.50 -3.19 15.74
CA LYS A 50 8.64 -3.96 16.28
C LYS A 50 9.25 -4.92 15.28
N ILE A 51 8.42 -5.44 14.36
CA ILE A 51 8.87 -6.24 13.23
C ILE A 51 8.23 -5.70 11.96
N PRO A 52 8.92 -5.80 10.82
CA PRO A 52 8.33 -5.37 9.56
C PRO A 52 7.20 -6.28 9.10
N LEU A 53 6.24 -5.72 8.35
CA LEU A 53 5.26 -6.52 7.61
C LEU A 53 5.97 -7.30 6.48
N PRO A 54 5.88 -8.64 6.45
CA PRO A 54 6.41 -9.42 5.33
C PRO A 54 5.65 -9.17 4.03
N ILE A 55 6.35 -9.13 2.90
CA ILE A 55 5.77 -8.82 1.57
C ILE A 55 4.67 -9.82 1.18
N ASP A 56 4.88 -11.10 1.46
CA ASP A 56 3.89 -12.17 1.22
C ASP A 56 2.61 -12.00 2.06
N LYS A 57 2.66 -11.19 3.13
CA LYS A 57 1.53 -10.88 4.01
C LYS A 57 0.83 -9.58 3.70
N VAL A 58 1.40 -8.72 2.86
CA VAL A 58 0.80 -7.43 2.47
C VAL A 58 -0.58 -7.63 1.86
N ARG A 59 -0.67 -8.43 0.78
CA ARG A 59 -1.95 -8.69 0.10
C ARG A 59 -3.00 -9.33 1.01
N PRO A 60 -2.76 -10.46 1.69
CA PRO A 60 -3.80 -11.07 2.52
C PRO A 60 -4.22 -10.19 3.69
N LEU A 61 -3.31 -9.41 4.28
CA LEU A 61 -3.66 -8.45 5.34
C LEU A 61 -4.53 -7.32 4.81
N ALA A 62 -4.18 -6.75 3.66
CA ALA A 62 -4.96 -5.70 3.02
C ALA A 62 -6.41 -6.17 2.74
N LEU A 63 -6.55 -7.37 2.16
CA LEU A 63 -7.87 -7.96 1.89
C LEU A 63 -8.65 -8.24 3.18
N ALA A 64 -8.00 -8.77 4.23
CA ALA A 64 -8.64 -9.02 5.51
C ALA A 64 -9.11 -7.73 6.22
N LEU A 65 -8.44 -6.61 5.97
CA LEU A 65 -8.77 -5.30 6.52
C LEU A 65 -9.63 -4.44 5.59
N GLY A 66 -10.04 -4.97 4.43
CA GLY A 66 -10.90 -4.24 3.48
C GLY A 66 -10.22 -3.03 2.83
N ILE A 67 -8.90 -3.07 2.64
CA ILE A 67 -8.15 -2.00 1.98
C ILE A 67 -7.46 -2.51 0.71
N GLU A 68 -7.14 -1.58 -0.19
CA GLU A 68 -6.43 -1.87 -1.43
C GLU A 68 -5.01 -2.42 -1.17
N PRO A 69 -4.66 -3.62 -1.70
CA PRO A 69 -3.33 -4.19 -1.54
C PRO A 69 -2.19 -3.33 -2.08
N SER A 70 -2.43 -2.64 -3.20
CA SER A 70 -1.45 -1.72 -3.81
C SER A 70 -1.11 -0.57 -2.88
N ARG A 71 -2.13 0.02 -2.23
CA ARG A 71 -1.95 1.08 -1.25
C ARG A 71 -1.09 0.62 -0.08
N LEU A 72 -1.40 -0.52 0.53
CA LEU A 72 -0.60 -1.03 1.64
C LEU A 72 0.84 -1.35 1.22
N MET A 73 1.01 -1.94 0.02
CA MET A 73 2.34 -2.24 -0.53
C MET A 73 3.18 -0.96 -0.72
N MET A 74 2.60 0.09 -1.30
CA MET A 74 3.31 1.34 -1.50
C MET A 74 3.71 1.98 -0.17
N MET A 75 2.84 1.95 0.85
CA MET A 75 3.22 2.44 2.19
C MET A 75 4.39 1.65 2.79
N VAL A 76 4.42 0.33 2.61
CA VAL A 76 5.55 -0.52 3.07
C VAL A 76 6.83 -0.18 2.31
N LEU A 77 6.75 0.03 0.99
CA LEU A 77 7.91 0.39 0.17
C LEU A 77 8.43 1.79 0.48
N GLU A 78 7.56 2.78 0.63
CA GLU A 78 7.94 4.15 0.99
C GLU A 78 8.75 4.21 2.28
N GLU A 79 8.40 3.38 3.26
CA GLU A 79 9.08 3.36 4.54
C GLU A 79 10.35 2.49 4.54
N ARG A 80 10.34 1.36 3.83
CA ARG A 80 11.41 0.35 3.93
C ARG A 80 12.37 0.30 2.75
N GLN A 81 11.94 0.77 1.58
CA GLN A 81 12.68 0.77 0.32
C GLN A 81 12.32 2.03 -0.49
N PRO A 82 12.61 3.24 0.04
CA PRO A 82 12.18 4.49 -0.56
C PRO A 82 12.71 4.68 -1.99
N GLU A 83 13.89 4.15 -2.31
CA GLU A 83 14.46 4.20 -3.67
C GLU A 83 13.64 3.37 -4.65
N LEU A 84 13.15 2.19 -4.22
CA LEU A 84 12.28 1.36 -5.04
C LEU A 84 10.92 2.01 -5.22
N ALA A 85 10.35 2.59 -4.15
CA ALA A 85 9.09 3.34 -4.24
C ALA A 85 9.21 4.50 -5.22
N ALA A 86 10.27 5.31 -5.12
CA ALA A 86 10.54 6.43 -6.01
C ALA A 86 10.72 5.99 -7.47
N PHE A 87 11.41 4.87 -7.70
CA PHE A 87 11.53 4.27 -9.02
C PHE A 87 10.16 3.88 -9.60
N LEU A 88 9.31 3.20 -8.83
CA LEU A 88 7.99 2.78 -9.29
C LEU A 88 7.09 3.98 -9.64
N TYR A 89 7.15 5.05 -8.83
CA TYR A 89 6.44 6.29 -9.13
C TYR A 89 6.95 6.96 -10.40
N LYS A 90 8.27 7.04 -10.58
CA LYS A 90 8.88 7.70 -11.75
C LYS A 90 8.58 6.98 -13.05
N GLU A 91 8.64 5.65 -13.05
CA GLU A 91 8.41 4.84 -14.25
C GLU A 91 6.90 4.63 -14.54
N GLY A 92 6.00 5.17 -13.72
CA GLY A 92 4.55 4.96 -13.88
C GLY A 92 4.12 3.50 -13.66
N THR A 93 4.93 2.73 -12.94
CA THR A 93 4.69 1.30 -12.64
C THR A 93 4.14 1.09 -11.23
N ALA A 94 3.91 2.17 -10.48
CA ALA A 94 3.17 2.13 -9.24
C ALA A 94 1.78 1.52 -9.48
N PRO A 95 1.37 0.52 -8.68
CA PRO A 95 0.10 -0.16 -8.91
C PRO A 95 -1.07 0.79 -8.67
N LEU A 96 -1.88 0.99 -9.72
CA LEU A 96 -3.08 1.83 -9.70
C LEU A 96 -4.13 1.29 -8.72
N ASN A 97 -4.84 2.20 -8.06
CA ASN A 97 -6.07 1.88 -7.32
C ASN A 97 -7.26 1.67 -8.29
N GLU A 98 -8.40 1.19 -7.77
CA GLU A 98 -9.56 0.88 -8.61
C GLU A 98 -10.14 2.09 -9.35
N ASP A 99 -10.17 3.27 -8.73
CA ASP A 99 -10.66 4.49 -9.38
C ASP A 99 -9.72 4.94 -10.50
N GLU A 100 -8.41 4.88 -10.28
CA GLU A 100 -7.38 5.18 -11.29
C GLU A 100 -7.46 4.20 -12.47
N LYS A 101 -7.73 2.92 -12.21
CA LYS A 101 -7.96 1.92 -13.27
C LYS A 101 -9.18 2.27 -14.11
N GLN A 102 -10.25 2.76 -13.51
CA GLN A 102 -11.46 3.17 -14.25
C GLN A 102 -11.15 4.35 -15.19
N VAL A 103 -10.43 5.36 -14.68
CA VAL A 103 -10.00 6.51 -15.50
C VAL A 103 -9.11 6.05 -16.66
N LEU A 104 -8.14 5.19 -16.38
CA LEU A 104 -7.24 4.67 -17.41
C LEU A 104 -7.99 3.79 -18.43
N ALA A 105 -8.96 3.01 -18.00
CA ALA A 105 -9.80 2.20 -18.88
C ALA A 105 -10.62 3.09 -19.83
N ALA A 106 -11.30 4.11 -19.30
CA ALA A 106 -12.06 5.07 -20.10
C ALA A 106 -11.15 5.84 -21.09
N TYR A 107 -9.95 6.23 -20.66
CA TYR A 107 -8.94 6.83 -21.51
C TYR A 107 -8.55 5.88 -22.67
N ASN A 108 -8.19 4.63 -22.35
CA ASN A 108 -7.76 3.65 -23.34
C ASN A 108 -8.86 3.29 -24.34
N GLU A 109 -10.11 3.18 -23.88
CA GLU A 109 -11.26 2.94 -24.75
C GLU A 109 -11.44 4.06 -25.78
N ARG A 110 -11.31 5.32 -25.34
CA ARG A 110 -11.53 6.48 -26.20
C ARG A 110 -10.34 6.85 -27.07
N PHE A 111 -9.11 6.67 -26.56
CA PHE A 111 -7.90 7.25 -27.13
C PHE A 111 -6.76 6.25 -27.36
N GLY A 112 -6.94 4.95 -27.09
CA GLY A 112 -5.85 3.96 -27.11
C GLY A 112 -5.12 3.79 -28.45
N LYS A 113 -5.67 4.33 -29.55
CA LYS A 113 -5.06 4.34 -30.88
C LYS A 113 -4.45 5.69 -31.28
N GLU A 114 -4.72 6.76 -30.53
CA GLU A 114 -4.27 8.12 -30.84
C GLU A 114 -3.01 8.47 -30.03
N LYS A 115 -1.88 8.63 -30.73
CA LYS A 115 -0.65 9.11 -30.09
C LYS A 115 -0.81 10.58 -29.66
N GLY A 116 -0.42 10.88 -28.43
CA GLY A 116 -0.44 12.25 -27.87
C GLY A 116 -1.79 12.70 -27.29
N ALA A 117 -2.82 11.85 -27.31
CA ALA A 117 -4.12 12.17 -26.71
C ALA A 117 -4.04 12.48 -25.21
N SER A 118 -3.02 11.97 -24.52
CA SER A 118 -2.78 12.24 -23.10
C SER A 118 -2.59 13.73 -22.81
N GLN A 119 -1.96 14.49 -23.70
CA GLN A 119 -1.77 15.94 -23.51
C GLN A 119 -3.11 16.68 -23.48
N LYS A 120 -4.02 16.36 -24.42
CA LYS A 120 -5.36 16.95 -24.49
C LYS A 120 -6.17 16.65 -23.23
N VAL A 121 -6.08 15.42 -22.73
CA VAL A 121 -6.78 15.00 -21.52
C VAL A 121 -6.22 15.69 -20.28
N VAL A 122 -4.89 15.81 -20.18
CA VAL A 122 -4.23 16.52 -19.08
C VAL A 122 -4.61 18.00 -19.07
N GLU A 123 -4.62 18.66 -20.23
CA GLU A 123 -5.03 20.06 -20.35
C GLU A 123 -6.50 20.25 -19.93
N ALA A 124 -7.39 19.38 -20.38
CA ALA A 124 -8.79 19.41 -20.00
C ALA A 124 -8.98 19.25 -18.49
N ILE A 125 -8.29 18.28 -17.86
CA ILE A 125 -8.37 18.06 -16.41
C ILE A 125 -7.84 19.28 -15.63
N LYS A 126 -6.74 19.91 -16.06
CA LYS A 126 -6.18 21.11 -15.41
C LYS A 126 -7.08 22.34 -15.52
N SER A 127 -8.05 22.32 -16.43
CA SER A 127 -8.97 23.44 -16.69
C SER A 127 -10.33 23.31 -15.97
N LEU A 128 -10.57 22.21 -15.25
CA LEU A 128 -11.74 22.00 -14.38
C LEU A 128 -11.56 22.75 -13.06
#